data_AF-A0A2W2AGX2-F1
#
_entry.id   AF-A0A2W2AGX2-F1
#
_cell.length_a   1.000
_cell.length_b   1.000
_cell.length_c   1.000
_cell.angle_alpha   90.00
_cell.angle_beta   90.00
_cell.angle_gamma   90.00
#
_symmetry.space_group_name_H-M   'P 1'
#
loop_
_entity.id
_entity.type
_entity.pdbx_description
1 polymer ?
#
loop_
_entity_poly.entity_id
_entity_poly.type
_entity_poly.pdbx_seq_one_letter_code
_entity_poly.pdbx_strand_id
1 'polypeptide(L)'
;MGIDWGAFLLVALVAVVSACFVVSVYSVGLRFWSAADTRAGKYTVKDDGTIGPATAGFPNPNAAASAVRMLRALAVVCFVLCGAAVLYGIYLIVPAFH
;
A
#
# COMPACT_ATOMS: atom_id res chain seq x y z
N MET A 1 -4.39 -28.66 -33.45
CA MET A 1 -4.12 -27.60 -32.46
C MET A 1 -5.33 -26.67 -32.47
N GLY A 2 -6.29 -26.91 -31.58
CA GLY A 2 -7.42 -25.99 -31.41
C GLY A 2 -7.00 -24.88 -30.44
N ILE A 3 -7.28 -23.63 -30.76
CA ILE A 3 -7.09 -22.53 -29.81
C ILE A 3 -8.17 -22.64 -28.74
N ASP A 4 -7.73 -22.73 -27.48
CA ASP A 4 -8.62 -22.65 -26.35
C ASP A 4 -8.89 -21.18 -26.02
N TRP A 5 -9.94 -20.63 -26.61
CA TRP A 5 -10.36 -19.24 -26.41
C TRP A 5 -10.65 -18.91 -24.93
N GLY A 6 -11.01 -19.91 -24.13
CA GLY A 6 -11.24 -19.76 -22.69
C GLY A 6 -9.97 -19.43 -21.91
N ALA A 7 -8.81 -19.95 -22.33
CA ALA A 7 -7.53 -19.67 -21.68
C ALA A 7 -7.16 -18.18 -21.73
N PHE A 8 -7.43 -17.50 -22.86
CA PHE A 8 -7.17 -16.07 -22.99
C PHE A 8 -8.04 -15.23 -22.05
N LEU A 9 -9.33 -15.55 -21.94
CA LEU A 9 -10.25 -14.85 -21.04
C LEU A 9 -9.85 -15.04 -19.57
N LEU A 10 -9.44 -16.25 -19.21
CA LEU A 10 -8.96 -16.56 -17.86
C LEU A 10 -7.73 -15.71 -17.51
N VAL A 11 -6.72 -15.66 -18.39
CA VAL A 11 -5.51 -14.84 -18.15
C VAL A 11 -5.87 -13.37 -18.02
N ALA A 12 -6.73 -12.85 -18.91
CA ALA A 12 -7.16 -11.46 -18.86
C ALA A 12 -7.83 -11.12 -17.52
N LEU A 13 -8.75 -11.97 -17.05
CA LEU A 13 -9.46 -11.77 -15.80
C LEU A 13 -8.50 -11.85 -14.60
N VAL A 14 -7.64 -12.86 -14.55
CA VAL A 14 -6.64 -13.04 -13.48
C VAL A 14 -5.67 -11.84 -13.43
N ALA A 15 -5.20 -11.37 -14.58
CA ALA A 15 -4.31 -10.22 -14.66
C ALA A 15 -4.98 -8.94 -14.14
N VAL A 16 -6.22 -8.67 -14.56
CA VAL A 16 -6.97 -7.48 -14.10
C VAL A 16 -7.24 -7.53 -12.61
N VAL A 17 -7.72 -8.67 -12.09
CA VAL A 17 -7.99 -8.84 -10.65
C VAL A 17 -6.72 -8.68 -9.82
N SER A 18 -5.62 -9.30 -10.26
CA SER A 18 -4.32 -9.18 -9.59
C SER A 18 -3.81 -7.74 -9.59
N ALA A 19 -3.90 -7.04 -10.72
CA ALA A 19 -3.51 -5.64 -10.82
C ALA A 19 -4.35 -4.75 -9.88
N CYS A 20 -5.68 -4.89 -9.90
CA CYS A 20 -6.57 -4.16 -9.00
C CYS A 20 -6.24 -4.42 -7.53
N PHE A 21 -5.93 -5.67 -7.17
CA PHE A 21 -5.53 -6.03 -5.82
C PHE A 21 -4.24 -5.31 -5.40
N VAL A 22 -3.17 -5.41 -6.20
CA VAL A 22 -1.88 -4.78 -5.90
C VAL A 22 -2.01 -3.25 -5.78
N VAL A 23 -2.75 -2.63 -6.70
CA VAL A 23 -2.99 -1.16 -6.68
C VAL A 23 -3.77 -0.75 -5.43
N SER A 24 -4.78 -1.53 -5.03
CA SER A 24 -5.59 -1.25 -3.84
C SER A 24 -4.76 -1.37 -2.56
N VAL A 25 -4.01 -2.46 -2.41
CA VAL A 25 -3.14 -2.68 -1.24
C VAL A 25 -2.06 -1.60 -1.15
N TYR A 26 -1.44 -1.22 -2.27
CA TYR A 26 -0.45 -0.15 -2.30
C TYR A 26 -1.05 1.22 -1.91
N SER A 27 -2.23 1.55 -2.44
CA SER A 27 -2.95 2.79 -2.11
C SER A 27 -3.34 2.85 -0.63
N VAL A 28 -3.76 1.73 -0.05
CA VAL A 28 -4.01 1.61 1.40
C VAL A 28 -2.73 1.83 2.20
N GLY A 29 -1.59 1.27 1.76
CA GLY A 29 -0.28 1.50 2.37
C GLY A 29 0.11 2.99 2.39
N LEU A 30 -0.06 3.68 1.27
CA LEU A 30 0.16 5.13 1.18
C LEU A 30 -0.77 5.92 2.12
N ARG A 31 -2.03 5.51 2.24
CA ARG A 31 -2.99 6.14 3.14
C ARG A 31 -2.57 6.02 4.61
N PHE A 32 -2.12 4.84 5.04
CA PHE A 32 -1.59 4.65 6.40
C PHE A 32 -0.32 5.45 6.65
N TRP A 33 0.58 5.51 5.66
CA TRP A 33 1.81 6.31 5.76
C TRP A 33 1.50 7.81 5.91
N SER A 34 0.60 8.33 5.08
CA SER A 34 0.13 9.72 5.17
C SER A 34 -0.52 10.02 6.52
N ALA A 35 -1.39 9.14 7.02
CA ALA A 35 -2.00 9.30 8.34
C ALA A 35 -0.96 9.29 9.49
N ALA A 36 0.11 8.50 9.36
CA ALA A 36 1.21 8.49 10.32
C ALA A 36 1.98 9.81 10.30
N ASP A 37 2.25 10.39 9.13
CA ASP A 37 2.98 11.66 9.00
C ASP A 37 2.18 12.86 9.52
N THR A 38 0.85 12.88 9.31
CA THR A 38 -0.03 13.89 9.92
C THR A 38 -0.01 13.79 11.45
N ARG A 39 -0.08 12.57 12.00
CA ARG A 39 -0.06 12.33 13.46
C ARG A 39 1.32 12.57 14.09
N ALA A 40 2.39 12.43 13.32
CA ALA A 40 3.75 12.74 13.74
C ALA A 40 4.06 14.24 13.75
N GLY A 41 3.10 15.10 13.35
CA GLY A 41 3.30 16.55 13.32
C GLY A 41 4.28 17.01 12.25
N LYS A 42 4.51 16.22 11.18
CA LYS A 42 5.32 16.67 10.04
C LYS A 42 4.62 17.77 9.25
N TYR A 43 3.30 17.62 9.08
CA TYR A 43 2.43 18.52 8.32
C TYR A 43 1.02 18.52 8.92
N THR A 44 0.30 19.64 8.89
CA THR A 44 -1.14 19.71 9.25
C THR A 44 -1.96 20.13 8.03
N VAL A 45 -3.05 19.41 7.77
CA VAL A 45 -4.03 19.78 6.76
C VAL A 45 -5.07 20.67 7.44
N LYS A 46 -5.20 21.92 7.00
CA LYS A 46 -6.26 22.84 7.43
C LYS A 46 -7.58 22.47 6.75
N ASP A 47 -8.70 22.90 7.30
CA ASP A 47 -10.03 22.71 6.72
C ASP A 47 -10.16 23.38 5.32
N ASP A 48 -9.36 24.41 5.06
CA ASP A 48 -9.25 25.09 3.75
C ASP A 48 -8.45 24.28 2.70
N GLY A 49 -8.01 23.06 3.02
CA GLY A 49 -7.21 22.21 2.14
C GLY A 49 -5.73 22.60 2.03
N THR A 50 -5.30 23.67 2.69
CA THR A 50 -3.90 24.11 2.72
C THR A 50 -3.07 23.25 3.69
N ILE A 51 -1.81 23.00 3.34
CA ILE A 51 -0.85 22.26 4.18
C ILE A 51 0.06 23.28 4.88
N GLY A 52 0.06 23.27 6.22
CA GLY A 52 0.91 24.15 7.03
C GLY A 52 1.87 23.39 7.96
N PRO A 53 2.89 24.07 8.52
CA PRO A 53 3.72 23.50 9.58
C PRO A 53 2.86 23.17 10.80
N ALA A 54 3.18 22.07 11.50
CA ALA A 54 2.41 21.61 12.65
C ALA A 54 2.59 22.57 13.85
N THR A 55 1.81 23.64 13.88
CA THR A 55 1.81 24.65 14.94
C THR A 55 0.71 24.43 15.98
N ALA A 56 -0.04 23.32 15.94
CA ALA A 56 -1.08 23.01 16.91
C ALA A 56 -0.58 21.95 17.92
N GLY A 57 -0.73 22.27 19.20
CA GLY A 57 -0.18 21.61 20.39
C GLY A 57 -0.01 20.10 20.31
N PHE A 58 1.17 19.64 20.72
CA PHE A 58 1.53 18.23 20.82
C PHE A 58 0.54 17.50 21.74
N PRO A 59 -0.28 16.57 21.23
CA PRO A 59 -0.92 15.57 22.07
C PRO A 59 0.17 14.75 22.76
N ASN A 60 -0.11 14.24 23.98
CA ASN A 60 0.84 13.49 24.81
C ASN A 60 1.80 12.63 23.94
N PRO A 61 3.11 12.94 23.92
CA PRO A 61 4.06 12.39 22.93
C PRO A 61 4.09 10.86 22.97
N ASN A 62 3.79 10.26 24.12
CA ASN A 62 3.76 8.82 24.31
C ASN A 62 2.52 8.17 23.67
N ALA A 63 1.35 8.83 23.70
CA ALA A 63 0.12 8.34 23.10
C ALA A 63 0.10 8.53 21.57
N ALA A 64 0.68 9.62 21.08
CA ALA A 64 0.85 9.85 19.64
C ALA A 64 1.90 8.89 19.04
N ALA A 65 2.99 8.60 19.77
CA ALA A 65 4.07 7.73 19.30
C ALA A 65 3.62 6.29 19.01
N SER A 66 2.79 5.70 19.87
CA SER A 66 2.30 4.32 19.68
C SER A 66 1.41 4.21 18.44
N ALA A 67 0.49 5.16 18.24
CA ALA A 67 -0.40 5.20 17.09
C ALA A 67 0.36 5.44 15.77
N VAL A 68 1.36 6.32 15.77
CA VAL A 68 2.25 6.56 14.61
C VAL A 68 3.03 5.30 14.26
N ARG A 69 3.60 4.61 15.26
CA ARG A 69 4.36 3.37 15.04
C ARG A 69 3.48 2.27 14.47
N MET A 70 2.26 2.13 14.96
CA MET A 70 1.29 1.14 14.48
C MET A 70 0.87 1.41 13.03
N LEU A 71 0.57 2.66 12.67
CA LEU A 71 0.24 3.04 11.29
C LEU A 71 1.42 2.83 10.33
N ARG A 72 2.64 3.17 10.73
CA ARG A 72 3.85 2.90 9.94
C ARG A 72 4.04 1.40 9.74
N ALA A 73 3.85 0.59 10.77
CA ALA A 73 3.95 -0.85 10.67
C ALA A 73 2.91 -1.41 9.67
N LEU A 74 1.65 -0.96 9.74
CA LEU A 74 0.63 -1.37 8.78
C LEU A 74 0.96 -0.96 7.34
N ALA A 75 1.47 0.27 7.14
CA ALA A 75 1.90 0.73 5.82
C ALA A 75 3.04 -0.15 5.26
N VAL A 76 4.05 -0.46 6.08
CA VAL A 76 5.16 -1.34 5.71
C VAL A 76 4.64 -2.74 5.37
N VAL A 77 3.71 -3.28 6.16
CA VAL A 77 3.08 -4.58 5.85
C VAL A 77 2.40 -4.55 4.49
N CYS A 78 1.63 -3.52 4.14
CA CYS A 78 1.04 -3.38 2.80
C CYS A 78 2.10 -3.36 1.69
N PHE A 79 3.21 -2.63 1.86
CA PHE A 79 4.27 -2.58 0.86
C PHE A 79 5.02 -3.91 0.73
N VAL A 80 5.29 -4.59 1.84
CA VAL A 80 5.91 -5.92 1.85
C VAL A 80 5.00 -6.94 1.17
N LEU A 81 3.68 -6.90 1.43
CA LEU A 81 2.70 -7.75 0.76
C LEU A 81 2.68 -7.52 -0.75
N CYS A 82 2.69 -6.26 -1.20
CA CYS A 82 2.78 -5.95 -2.64
C CYS A 82 4.10 -6.45 -3.24
N GLY A 83 5.23 -6.19 -2.58
CA GLY A 83 6.53 -6.67 -3.02
C GLY A 83 6.57 -8.20 -3.13
N ALA A 84 6.07 -8.90 -2.11
CA ALA A 84 5.99 -10.36 -2.10
C ALA A 84 5.09 -10.89 -3.24
N ALA A 85 3.95 -10.25 -3.50
CA ALA A 85 3.07 -10.64 -4.61
C ALA A 85 3.76 -10.50 -5.97
N VAL A 86 4.51 -9.41 -6.20
CA VAL A 86 5.28 -9.20 -7.44
C VAL A 86 6.42 -10.20 -7.55
N LEU A 87 7.18 -10.42 -6.49
CA LEU A 87 8.28 -11.40 -6.46
C LEU A 87 7.76 -12.82 -6.72
N TYR A 88 6.61 -13.18 -6.16
CA TYR A 88 5.97 -14.46 -6.43
C TYR A 88 5.53 -14.58 -7.90
N GLY A 89 5.00 -13.50 -8.49
CA GLY A 89 4.72 -13.45 -9.93
C GLY A 89 5.97 -13.71 -10.78
N ILE A 90 7.09 -13.06 -10.44
CA ILE A 90 8.38 -13.26 -11.14
C ILE A 90 8.87 -14.71 -10.98
N TYR A 91 8.75 -15.29 -9.78
CA TYR A 91 9.11 -16.68 -9.50
C TYR A 91 8.35 -17.67 -10.41
N LEU A 92 7.06 -17.42 -10.67
CA LEU A 92 6.25 -18.26 -11.55
C LEU A 92 6.55 -18.06 -13.05
N ILE A 93 7.07 -16.89 -13.45
CA ILE A 93 7.39 -16.61 -14.87
C ILE A 93 8.75 -17.21 -15.25
N VAL A 94 9.73 -17.18 -14.34
CA VAL A 94 11.10 -17.61 -14.61
C VAL A 94 11.26 -19.11 -14.30
N PRO A 95 11.46 -19.98 -15.32
CA PRO A 95 11.55 -21.43 -15.10
C PRO A 95 12.79 -21.88 -14.32
N ALA A 96 13.83 -21.04 -14.25
CA ALA A 96 15.04 -21.37 -13.48
C ALA A 96 14.83 -21.29 -11.96
N PHE A 97 13.72 -20.71 -11.49
CA PHE A 97 13.42 -20.56 -10.07
C PHE A 97 12.53 -21.68 -9.51
N HIS A 98 11.91 -22.53 -10.34
CA HIS A 98 11.04 -23.63 -9.88
C HIS A 98 11.19 -24.92 -10.70
#